data_AF-A0A8J7J512-F1
#
_entry.id   AF-A0A8J7J512-F1
#
_cell.length_a   1.000
_cell.length_b   1.000
_cell.length_c   1.000
_cell.angle_alpha   90.00
_cell.angle_beta   90.00
_cell.angle_gamma   90.00
#
_symmetry.space_group_name_H-M   'P 1'
#
loop_
_entity.id
_entity.type
_entity.pdbx_description
1 polymer ?
#
loop_
_entity_poly.entity_id
_entity_poly.type
_entity_poly.pdbx_seq_one_letter_code
_entity_poly.pdbx_strand_id
1 'polypeptide(L)'
;MRIFRTMRAICLCSLIAIWAAAPVTAQETADSLLAEARTLYAGPDTSLAALRDIRALLDRIIEEFPASDLAVRILLAEPIKGLDVAAIDARLADAPTETAEAPAPTGSDQVTPGEAERAALLPSFPAPPEPGAQPADATSEAELDLGPQEVRTLQARLLVLGFDPNGIDGRIGPGTRGALSAWQGSAGLPATGYLSADQRAALQRQSDPALTAWLQTPENARLMTPPPPIALGPGNMTGTWRFTSNCGANSRLGRLKITGALTVRHDGGNRYSGPARQSQGFNGRFSGQLNGRQLVGEINWGLLVGRTTFRGRIADQRLALSGRDSNRCAFSAYKAG
;
A
#
# COMPACT_ATOMS: atom_id res chain seq x y z
N MET A 1 -71.42 24.09 -27.60
CA MET A 1 -70.64 24.40 -28.83
C MET A 1 -69.76 23.18 -29.10
N ARG A 2 -70.13 22.26 -30.01
CA ARG A 2 -69.97 22.33 -31.48
C ARG A 2 -68.49 22.56 -31.89
N ILE A 3 -67.77 21.82 -32.76
CA ILE A 3 -67.86 20.57 -33.58
C ILE A 3 -66.38 20.38 -34.06
N PHE A 4 -65.76 19.19 -34.20
CA PHE A 4 -65.47 18.42 -35.45
C PHE A 4 -64.37 17.39 -35.09
N ARG A 5 -64.61 16.06 -35.21
CA ARG A 5 -64.41 15.19 -36.42
C ARG A 5 -62.90 15.05 -36.77
N THR A 6 -62.30 13.90 -37.06
CA THR A 6 -62.81 12.60 -37.57
C THR A 6 -61.65 11.57 -37.67
N MET A 7 -62.00 10.27 -37.61
CA MET A 7 -61.42 9.12 -38.37
C MET A 7 -60.01 8.63 -37.96
N ARG A 8 -59.63 7.33 -37.96
CA ARG A 8 -60.11 6.03 -38.49
C ARG A 8 -59.36 4.97 -37.65
N ALA A 9 -60.02 3.98 -37.02
CA ALA A 9 -60.28 2.62 -37.51
C ALA A 9 -59.06 1.75 -37.90
N ILE A 10 -59.08 0.49 -37.42
CA ILE A 10 -58.37 -0.76 -37.82
C ILE A 10 -57.32 -1.23 -36.78
N CYS A 11 -57.09 -2.51 -36.45
CA CYS A 11 -57.80 -3.80 -36.41
C CYS A 11 -56.72 -4.85 -36.03
N LEU A 12 -57.15 -5.96 -35.44
CA LEU A 12 -56.51 -7.29 -35.38
C LEU A 12 -55.40 -7.62 -34.34
N CYS A 13 -55.82 -8.45 -33.38
CA CYS A 13 -55.37 -9.82 -33.09
C CYS A 13 -53.92 -10.18 -32.71
N SER A 14 -53.86 -10.85 -31.55
CA SER A 14 -53.07 -12.06 -31.21
C SER A 14 -51.60 -11.90 -30.82
N LEU A 15 -51.28 -12.21 -29.55
CA LEU A 15 -50.43 -13.33 -29.11
C LEU A 15 -49.91 -13.15 -27.66
N ILE A 16 -50.28 -14.11 -26.81
CA ILE A 16 -49.42 -14.87 -25.87
C ILE A 16 -48.27 -14.10 -25.18
N ALA A 17 -48.34 -14.01 -23.85
CA ALA A 17 -47.16 -14.20 -23.01
C ALA A 17 -47.59 -14.90 -21.71
N ILE A 18 -47.50 -16.23 -21.77
CA ILE A 18 -47.38 -17.11 -20.61
C ILE A 18 -46.13 -16.63 -19.86
N TRP A 19 -46.28 -16.12 -18.64
CA TRP A 19 -45.14 -15.90 -17.76
C TRP A 19 -44.67 -17.28 -17.29
N ALA A 20 -43.70 -17.83 -18.02
CA ALA A 20 -42.86 -18.89 -17.51
C ALA A 20 -42.09 -18.31 -16.32
N ALA A 21 -42.42 -18.77 -15.11
CA ALA A 21 -41.50 -18.66 -14.00
C ALA A 21 -40.24 -19.43 -14.39
N ALA A 22 -39.20 -18.69 -14.78
CA ALA A 22 -37.85 -19.23 -14.85
C ALA A 22 -37.49 -19.83 -13.48
N PRO A 23 -36.72 -20.94 -13.43
CA PRO A 23 -36.32 -21.52 -12.16
C PRO A 23 -35.54 -20.46 -11.37
N VAL A 24 -35.94 -20.24 -10.12
CA VAL A 24 -35.11 -19.55 -9.14
C VAL A 24 -33.85 -20.41 -9.01
N THR A 25 -32.79 -20.06 -9.73
CA THR A 25 -31.45 -20.51 -9.39
C THR A 25 -31.22 -20.02 -7.98
N ALA A 26 -31.05 -20.95 -7.02
CA ALA A 26 -30.67 -20.58 -5.67
C ALA A 26 -29.41 -19.72 -5.77
N GLN A 27 -29.52 -18.44 -5.45
CA GLN A 27 -28.38 -17.54 -5.44
C GLN A 27 -27.40 -18.13 -4.43
N GLU A 28 -26.24 -18.57 -4.90
CA GLU A 28 -25.14 -18.99 -4.03
C GLU A 28 -24.85 -17.83 -3.07
N THR A 29 -24.73 -18.12 -1.78
CA THR A 29 -24.41 -17.13 -0.75
C THR A 29 -23.07 -17.51 -0.12
N ALA A 30 -22.36 -16.54 0.44
CA ALA A 30 -21.14 -16.80 1.19
C ALA A 30 -21.32 -17.87 2.29
N ASP A 31 -22.48 -17.89 2.97
CA ASP A 31 -22.81 -18.91 3.96
C ASP A 31 -23.06 -20.30 3.34
N SER A 32 -23.59 -20.38 2.13
CA SER A 32 -23.79 -21.66 1.40
C SER A 32 -22.45 -22.25 0.96
N LEU A 33 -21.54 -21.42 0.42
CA LEU A 33 -20.18 -21.83 0.05
C LEU A 33 -19.39 -22.30 1.28
N LEU A 34 -19.54 -21.60 2.41
CA LEU A 34 -18.93 -22.01 3.67
C LEU A 34 -19.52 -23.33 4.19
N ALA A 35 -20.84 -23.53 4.04
CA ALA A 35 -21.47 -24.78 4.42
C ALA A 35 -20.94 -25.96 3.59
N GLU A 36 -20.75 -25.78 2.28
CA GLU A 36 -20.14 -26.76 1.39
C GLU A 36 -18.69 -27.08 1.79
N ALA A 37 -17.86 -26.07 2.01
CA ALA A 37 -16.49 -26.23 2.48
C ALA A 37 -16.42 -27.05 3.78
N ARG A 38 -17.39 -26.84 4.69
CA ARG A 38 -17.48 -27.61 5.94
C ARG A 38 -17.87 -29.07 5.76
N THR A 39 -18.58 -29.43 4.67
CA THR A 39 -18.89 -30.85 4.40
C THR A 39 -17.66 -31.65 3.99
N LEU A 40 -16.66 -30.98 3.41
CA LEU A 40 -15.40 -31.57 2.99
C LEU A 40 -14.38 -31.65 4.14
N TYR A 41 -14.56 -30.85 5.20
CA TYR A 41 -13.59 -30.74 6.28
C TYR A 41 -13.80 -31.79 7.38
N ALA A 42 -12.88 -32.75 7.46
CA ALA A 42 -12.84 -33.81 8.46
C ALA A 42 -11.82 -33.55 9.58
N GLY A 43 -11.32 -32.31 9.72
CA GLY A 43 -10.29 -31.96 10.70
C GLY A 43 -8.88 -32.37 10.24
N PRO A 44 -8.00 -32.82 11.16
CA PRO A 44 -6.60 -33.18 10.84
C PRO A 44 -6.46 -34.25 9.75
N ASP A 45 -7.44 -35.13 9.60
CA ASP A 45 -7.41 -36.25 8.65
C ASP A 45 -7.90 -35.87 7.24
N THR A 46 -8.28 -34.61 7.01
CA THR A 46 -8.73 -34.13 5.69
C THR A 46 -7.64 -34.37 4.64
N SER A 47 -8.01 -34.95 3.49
CA SER A 47 -7.06 -35.25 2.40
C SER A 47 -6.56 -33.97 1.72
N LEU A 48 -5.37 -34.02 1.13
CA LEU A 48 -4.81 -32.85 0.46
C LEU A 48 -5.67 -32.35 -0.72
N ALA A 49 -6.30 -33.27 -1.46
CA ALA A 49 -7.25 -32.93 -2.52
C ALA A 49 -8.47 -32.19 -1.96
N ALA A 50 -9.07 -32.72 -0.88
CA ALA A 50 -10.20 -32.07 -0.22
C ALA A 50 -9.82 -30.70 0.38
N LEU A 51 -8.60 -30.54 0.90
CA LEU A 51 -8.10 -29.23 1.36
C LEU A 51 -8.00 -28.21 0.22
N ARG A 52 -7.60 -28.63 -0.99
CA ARG A 52 -7.57 -27.77 -2.17
C ARG A 52 -8.98 -27.36 -2.60
N ASP A 53 -9.92 -28.30 -2.60
CA ASP A 53 -11.32 -28.03 -2.92
C ASP A 53 -11.95 -27.07 -1.89
N ILE A 54 -11.67 -27.27 -0.60
CA ILE A 54 -12.06 -26.34 0.47
C ILE A 54 -11.48 -24.96 0.22
N ARG A 55 -10.19 -24.85 -0.11
CA ARG A 55 -9.53 -23.56 -0.35
C ARG A 55 -10.16 -22.84 -1.55
N ALA A 56 -10.47 -23.55 -2.63
CA ALA A 56 -11.14 -22.97 -3.78
C ALA A 56 -12.53 -22.38 -3.43
N LEU A 57 -13.31 -23.05 -2.57
CA LEU A 57 -14.59 -22.52 -2.08
C LEU A 57 -14.39 -21.26 -1.20
N LEU A 58 -13.34 -21.22 -0.37
CA LEU A 58 -13.02 -20.04 0.45
C LEU A 58 -12.54 -18.85 -0.40
N ASP A 59 -11.72 -19.10 -1.42
CA ASP A 59 -11.27 -18.06 -2.35
C ASP A 59 -12.45 -17.48 -3.14
N ARG A 60 -13.40 -18.33 -3.53
CA ARG A 60 -14.66 -17.89 -4.17
C ARG A 60 -15.50 -17.00 -3.25
N ILE A 61 -15.52 -17.23 -1.93
CA ILE A 61 -16.16 -16.33 -0.96
C ILE A 61 -15.47 -14.96 -0.95
N ILE A 62 -14.14 -14.92 -1.00
CA ILE A 62 -13.37 -13.67 -1.04
C ILE A 62 -13.66 -12.90 -2.32
N GLU A 63 -13.69 -13.59 -3.46
CA GLU A 63 -13.87 -12.98 -4.79
C GLU A 63 -15.31 -12.50 -5.05
N GLU A 64 -16.29 -13.35 -4.76
CA GLU A 64 -17.70 -13.04 -5.07
C GLU A 64 -18.39 -12.22 -3.96
N PHE A 65 -17.89 -12.28 -2.71
CA PHE A 65 -18.49 -11.61 -1.55
C PHE A 65 -17.47 -10.83 -0.68
N PRO A 66 -16.68 -9.91 -1.26
CA PRO A 66 -15.55 -9.25 -0.57
C PRO A 66 -15.97 -8.35 0.60
N ALA A 67 -17.23 -7.87 0.62
CA ALA A 67 -17.77 -7.06 1.71
C ALA A 67 -18.37 -7.89 2.85
N SER A 68 -18.35 -9.23 2.76
CA SER A 68 -18.90 -10.10 3.79
C SER A 68 -17.96 -10.24 5.00
N ASP A 69 -18.54 -10.42 6.19
CA ASP A 69 -17.78 -10.75 7.41
C ASP A 69 -16.94 -12.02 7.21
N LEU A 70 -17.46 -13.00 6.46
CA LEU A 70 -16.74 -14.22 6.13
C LEU A 70 -15.48 -13.96 5.32
N ALA A 71 -15.52 -13.11 4.28
CA ALA A 71 -14.33 -12.79 3.50
C ALA A 71 -13.23 -12.14 4.36
N VAL A 72 -13.59 -11.23 5.26
CA VAL A 72 -12.64 -10.60 6.19
C VAL A 72 -12.01 -11.65 7.10
N ARG A 73 -12.80 -12.56 7.66
CA ARG A 73 -12.31 -13.59 8.58
C ARG A 73 -11.45 -14.66 7.89
N ILE A 74 -11.75 -15.00 6.63
CA ILE A 74 -10.91 -15.88 5.81
C ILE A 74 -9.56 -15.21 5.53
N LEU A 75 -9.56 -13.92 5.15
CA LEU A 75 -8.32 -13.16 4.90
C LEU A 75 -7.44 -13.01 6.14
N LEU A 76 -8.05 -12.97 7.33
CA LEU A 76 -7.34 -12.94 8.61
C LEU A 76 -6.96 -14.34 9.13
N ALA A 77 -7.25 -15.40 8.37
CA ALA A 77 -7.06 -16.80 8.75
C ALA A 77 -7.68 -17.16 10.12
N GLU A 78 -8.81 -16.53 10.46
CA GLU A 78 -9.51 -16.80 11.70
C GLU A 78 -10.25 -18.15 11.66
N PRO A 79 -10.50 -18.80 12.81
CA PRO A 79 -11.36 -19.97 12.87
C PRO A 79 -12.84 -19.60 12.60
N ILE A 80 -13.44 -20.22 11.58
CA ILE A 80 -14.81 -19.89 11.15
C ILE A 80 -15.71 -21.11 11.31
N LYS A 81 -16.66 -21.05 12.26
CA LYS A 81 -17.71 -22.06 12.47
C LYS A 81 -17.17 -23.51 12.48
N GLY A 82 -15.98 -23.74 13.05
CA GLY A 82 -15.34 -25.07 13.12
C GLY A 82 -14.41 -25.42 11.95
N LEU A 83 -14.13 -24.47 11.05
CA LEU A 83 -13.12 -24.56 10.01
C LEU A 83 -11.87 -23.78 10.46
N ASP A 84 -10.73 -24.46 10.58
CA ASP A 84 -9.45 -23.85 10.93
C ASP A 84 -8.71 -23.44 9.65
N VAL A 85 -8.95 -22.19 9.22
CA VAL A 85 -8.41 -21.66 7.95
C VAL A 85 -6.88 -21.62 7.99
N ALA A 86 -6.29 -21.23 9.13
CA ALA A 86 -4.83 -21.21 9.30
C ALA A 86 -4.21 -22.61 9.19
N ALA A 87 -4.83 -23.64 9.76
CA ALA A 87 -4.35 -25.01 9.65
C ALA A 87 -4.50 -25.57 8.21
N ILE A 88 -5.55 -25.18 7.50
CA ILE A 88 -5.74 -25.54 6.07
C ILE A 88 -4.62 -24.92 5.24
N ASP A 89 -4.38 -23.62 5.41
CA ASP A 89 -3.36 -22.88 4.66
C ASP A 89 -1.95 -23.40 4.95
N ALA A 90 -1.64 -23.71 6.22
CA ALA A 90 -0.36 -24.30 6.60
C ALA A 90 -0.15 -25.69 5.95
N ARG A 91 -1.18 -26.55 5.95
CA ARG A 91 -1.08 -27.87 5.34
C ARG A 91 -0.98 -27.83 3.81
N LEU A 92 -1.61 -26.85 3.17
CA LEU A 92 -1.48 -26.62 1.73
C LEU A 92 -0.09 -26.05 1.37
N ALA A 93 0.49 -25.22 2.24
CA ALA A 93 1.85 -24.70 2.08
C ALA A 93 2.93 -25.77 2.30
N ASP A 94 2.73 -26.68 3.25
CA ASP A 94 3.64 -27.80 3.54
C ASP A 94 3.49 -28.98 2.56
N ALA A 95 2.43 -28.97 1.75
CA ALA A 95 2.20 -30.01 0.78
C ALA A 95 3.34 -30.01 -0.25
N PRO A 96 3.98 -31.17 -0.49
CA PRO A 96 4.96 -31.25 -1.56
C PRO A 96 4.27 -30.82 -2.85
N THR A 97 4.80 -29.78 -3.49
CA THR A 97 4.46 -29.47 -4.88
C THR A 97 4.61 -30.76 -5.62
N GLU A 98 3.50 -31.28 -6.14
CA GLU A 98 3.50 -32.50 -6.94
C GLU A 98 4.38 -32.18 -8.15
N THR A 99 5.66 -32.54 -8.01
CA THR A 99 6.62 -32.55 -9.09
C THR A 99 5.96 -33.37 -10.16
N ALA A 100 5.45 -32.70 -11.19
CA ALA A 100 5.07 -33.33 -12.43
C ALA A 100 6.31 -34.11 -12.87
N GLU A 101 6.28 -35.40 -12.60
CA GLU A 101 7.26 -36.36 -13.02
C GLU A 101 7.20 -36.34 -14.54
N ALA A 102 8.19 -35.66 -15.13
CA ALA A 102 8.35 -35.62 -16.57
C ALA A 102 8.54 -37.06 -17.06
N PRO A 103 7.66 -37.59 -17.94
CA PRO A 103 7.96 -38.83 -18.62
C PRO A 103 9.18 -38.59 -19.51
N ALA A 104 10.16 -39.50 -19.43
CA ALA A 104 11.38 -39.45 -20.24
C ALA A 104 11.05 -39.26 -21.75
N PRO A 105 11.82 -38.45 -22.50
CA PRO A 105 11.52 -38.18 -23.89
C PRO A 105 11.80 -39.42 -24.74
N THR A 106 10.73 -40.06 -25.20
CA THR A 106 10.79 -41.00 -26.31
C THR A 106 10.12 -40.36 -27.51
N GLY A 107 10.90 -40.13 -28.56
CA GLY A 107 10.42 -40.22 -29.95
C GLY A 107 9.58 -39.05 -30.49
N SER A 108 10.24 -38.28 -31.36
CA SER A 108 9.81 -37.84 -32.69
C SER A 108 8.42 -37.22 -32.92
N ASP A 109 8.50 -36.07 -33.60
CA ASP A 109 7.65 -35.64 -34.71
C ASP A 109 6.23 -35.13 -34.40
N GLN A 110 6.07 -33.80 -34.45
CA GLN A 110 5.41 -33.07 -35.55
C GLN A 110 5.10 -31.64 -35.06
N VAL A 111 5.86 -30.65 -35.56
CA VAL A 111 5.52 -29.23 -35.39
C VAL A 111 4.48 -28.86 -36.43
N THR A 112 3.25 -28.61 -35.99
CA THR A 112 2.21 -27.97 -36.81
C THR A 112 2.49 -26.45 -36.85
N PRO A 113 2.61 -25.80 -38.02
CA PRO A 113 2.79 -24.36 -38.08
C PRO A 113 1.46 -23.68 -37.84
N GLY A 114 1.23 -23.22 -36.60
CA GLY A 114 0.01 -22.48 -36.23
C GLY A 114 0.02 -21.92 -34.81
N GLU A 115 0.81 -22.50 -33.89
CA GLU A 115 0.89 -22.07 -32.48
C GLU A 115 1.96 -20.98 -32.24
N ALA A 116 2.92 -20.83 -33.16
CA ALA A 116 4.06 -19.92 -32.99
C ALA A 116 3.67 -18.42 -32.98
N GLU A 117 2.51 -18.06 -33.54
CA GLU A 117 2.07 -16.66 -33.57
C GLU A 117 1.28 -16.25 -32.31
N ARG A 118 0.76 -17.20 -31.53
CA ARG A 118 0.08 -16.92 -30.25
C ARG A 118 1.03 -16.93 -29.05
N ALA A 119 2.14 -17.65 -29.13
CA ALA A 119 3.19 -17.65 -28.11
C ALA A 119 4.02 -16.34 -28.07
N ALA A 120 3.95 -15.51 -29.10
CA ALA A 120 4.69 -14.25 -29.19
C ALA A 120 4.07 -13.08 -28.39
N LEU A 121 2.92 -13.29 -27.72
CA LEU A 121 2.22 -12.27 -26.94
C LEU A 121 2.45 -12.34 -25.43
N LEU A 122 3.21 -13.32 -24.93
CA LEU A 122 3.67 -13.30 -23.56
C LEU A 122 4.92 -12.41 -23.47
N PRO A 123 4.93 -11.34 -22.64
CA PRO A 123 6.16 -10.61 -22.39
C PRO A 123 7.17 -11.60 -21.80
N SER A 124 8.28 -11.81 -22.51
CA SER A 124 9.44 -12.48 -21.98
C SER A 124 9.90 -11.70 -20.74
N PHE A 125 9.88 -12.34 -19.57
CA PHE A 125 10.48 -11.76 -18.38
C PHE A 125 11.93 -11.41 -18.71
N PRO A 126 12.34 -10.13 -18.59
CA PRO A 126 13.74 -9.79 -18.78
C PRO A 126 14.57 -10.56 -17.76
N ALA A 127 15.72 -11.06 -18.21
CA ALA A 127 16.63 -11.87 -17.40
C ALA A 127 16.86 -11.23 -16.01
N PRO A 128 16.89 -12.04 -14.93
CA PRO A 128 17.27 -11.58 -13.60
C PRO A 128 18.60 -10.81 -13.66
N PRO A 129 18.83 -9.80 -12.79
CA PRO A 129 20.14 -9.19 -12.68
C PRO A 129 21.20 -10.26 -12.40
N GLU A 130 22.40 -10.06 -12.94
CA GLU A 130 23.47 -11.07 -12.93
C GLU A 130 23.76 -11.59 -11.50
N PRO A 131 24.00 -12.91 -11.35
CA PRO A 131 24.37 -13.51 -10.07
C PRO A 131 25.74 -12.95 -9.61
N GLY A 132 25.68 -11.97 -8.71
CA GLY A 132 26.85 -11.23 -8.21
C GLY A 132 26.52 -9.87 -7.59
N ALA A 133 25.31 -9.34 -7.81
CA ALA A 133 24.86 -8.13 -7.13
C ALA A 133 24.76 -8.34 -5.61
N GLN A 134 25.41 -7.47 -4.83
CA GLN A 134 25.30 -7.47 -3.38
C GLN A 134 23.82 -7.38 -2.96
N PRO A 135 23.42 -8.09 -1.88
CA PRO A 135 22.06 -7.96 -1.35
C PRO A 135 21.74 -6.50 -1.06
N ALA A 136 20.60 -6.02 -1.56
CA ALA A 136 20.15 -4.67 -1.28
C ALA A 136 19.92 -4.49 0.22
N ASP A 137 20.33 -3.35 0.75
CA ASP A 137 20.20 -2.99 2.16
C ASP A 137 19.70 -1.54 2.34
N ALA A 138 19.54 -1.14 3.60
CA ALA A 138 19.06 0.20 3.95
C ALA A 138 19.95 1.35 3.41
N THR A 139 21.25 1.11 3.21
CA THR A 139 22.17 2.11 2.68
C THR A 139 21.93 2.28 1.19
N SER A 140 21.90 1.18 0.45
CA SER A 140 21.65 1.18 -1.00
C SER A 140 20.28 1.79 -1.35
N GLU A 141 19.26 1.56 -0.54
CA GLU A 141 17.93 2.16 -0.74
C GLU A 141 17.92 3.66 -0.41
N ALA A 142 18.64 4.08 0.64
CA ALA A 142 18.75 5.49 0.99
C ALA A 142 19.45 6.31 -0.12
N GLU A 143 20.40 5.71 -0.83
CA GLU A 143 21.07 6.32 -1.98
C GLU A 143 20.14 6.55 -3.18
N LEU A 144 19.00 5.85 -3.26
CA LEU A 144 18.00 6.07 -4.31
C LEU A 144 17.24 7.39 -4.13
N ASP A 145 17.26 7.97 -2.91
CA ASP A 145 16.58 9.21 -2.52
C ASP A 145 15.11 9.29 -2.98
N LEU A 146 14.37 8.18 -2.85
CA LEU A 146 13.00 8.09 -3.35
C LEU A 146 12.06 9.05 -2.60
N GLY A 147 11.53 10.02 -3.33
CA GLY A 147 10.46 10.90 -2.88
C GLY A 147 9.11 10.18 -2.81
N PRO A 148 8.10 10.77 -2.13
CA PRO A 148 6.81 10.12 -1.92
C PRO A 148 6.11 9.65 -3.21
N GLN A 149 6.30 10.36 -4.33
CA GLN A 149 5.70 9.98 -5.60
C GLN A 149 6.40 8.78 -6.27
N GLU A 150 7.72 8.71 -6.14
CA GLU A 150 8.47 7.57 -6.63
C GLU A 150 8.15 6.33 -5.80
N VAL A 151 7.91 6.50 -4.49
CA VAL A 151 7.42 5.42 -3.63
C VAL A 151 6.00 4.99 -4.01
N ARG A 152 5.09 5.91 -4.37
CA ARG A 152 3.75 5.53 -4.90
C ARG A 152 3.87 4.71 -6.18
N THR A 153 4.76 5.13 -7.07
CA THR A 153 5.05 4.39 -8.31
C THR A 153 5.61 3.01 -7.99
N LEU A 154 6.56 2.91 -7.05
CA LEU A 154 7.10 1.64 -6.58
C LEU A 154 5.99 0.70 -6.04
N GLN A 155 5.11 1.22 -5.17
CA GLN A 155 3.99 0.45 -4.62
C GLN A 155 3.02 0.00 -5.72
N ALA A 156 2.68 0.87 -6.67
CA ALA A 156 1.84 0.50 -7.81
C ALA A 156 2.49 -0.58 -8.68
N ARG A 157 3.81 -0.49 -8.92
CA ARG A 157 4.58 -1.50 -9.66
C ARG A 157 4.55 -2.87 -8.99
N LEU A 158 4.72 -2.91 -7.67
CA LEU A 158 4.61 -4.15 -6.90
C LEU A 158 3.20 -4.72 -7.01
N LEU A 159 2.18 -3.88 -6.83
CA LEU A 159 0.78 -4.29 -6.90
C LEU A 159 0.41 -4.90 -8.27
N VAL A 160 0.78 -4.26 -9.38
CA VAL A 160 0.47 -4.77 -10.74
C VAL A 160 1.27 -6.02 -11.11
N LEU A 161 2.35 -6.32 -10.38
CA LEU A 161 3.08 -7.58 -10.48
C LEU A 161 2.54 -8.67 -9.54
N GLY A 162 1.48 -8.37 -8.76
CA GLY A 162 0.86 -9.32 -7.83
C GLY A 162 1.44 -9.32 -6.42
N PHE A 163 2.32 -8.38 -6.09
CA PHE A 163 2.90 -8.23 -4.75
C PHE A 163 2.24 -7.07 -4.01
N ASP A 164 1.27 -7.36 -3.13
CA ASP A 164 0.50 -6.32 -2.45
C ASP A 164 1.33 -5.53 -1.41
N PRO A 165 1.59 -4.22 -1.63
CA PRO A 165 2.29 -3.37 -0.67
C PRO A 165 1.42 -2.96 0.53
N ASN A 166 0.18 -3.44 0.62
CA ASN A 166 -0.85 -3.04 1.59
C ASN A 166 -1.22 -1.56 1.46
N GLY A 167 -1.45 -1.13 0.21
CA GLY A 167 -1.84 0.22 -0.17
C GLY A 167 -0.76 1.08 -0.84
N ILE A 168 -1.21 2.16 -1.51
CA ILE A 168 -0.36 3.13 -2.22
C ILE A 168 -0.40 4.46 -1.45
N ASP A 169 0.51 4.63 -0.50
CA ASP A 169 0.56 5.78 0.41
C ASP A 169 1.81 6.67 0.23
N GLY A 170 2.77 6.22 -0.59
CA GLY A 170 4.04 6.91 -0.82
C GLY A 170 5.03 6.77 0.33
N ARG A 171 4.93 5.70 1.13
CA ARG A 171 5.84 5.39 2.23
C ARG A 171 6.30 3.93 2.18
N ILE A 172 7.58 3.71 2.50
CA ILE A 172 8.11 2.35 2.62
C ILE A 172 7.86 1.86 4.04
N GLY A 173 6.70 1.25 4.26
CA GLY A 173 6.30 0.60 5.52
C GLY A 173 6.40 -0.94 5.46
N PRO A 174 5.95 -1.66 6.50
CA PRO A 174 6.03 -3.12 6.56
C PRO A 174 5.36 -3.83 5.37
N GLY A 175 4.22 -3.33 4.87
CA GLY A 175 3.57 -3.87 3.67
C GLY A 175 4.45 -3.76 2.43
N THR A 176 4.98 -2.57 2.15
CA THR A 176 5.95 -2.36 1.06
C THR A 176 7.20 -3.24 1.21
N ARG A 177 7.71 -3.45 2.43
CA ARG A 177 8.85 -4.35 2.70
C ARG A 177 8.52 -5.81 2.37
N GLY A 178 7.35 -6.27 2.78
CA GLY A 178 6.87 -7.63 2.47
C GLY A 178 6.72 -7.84 0.97
N ALA A 179 6.09 -6.90 0.27
CA ALA A 179 5.93 -6.95 -1.18
C ALA A 179 7.27 -6.95 -1.93
N LEU A 180 8.24 -6.14 -1.50
CA LEU A 180 9.59 -6.13 -2.06
C LEU A 180 10.31 -7.47 -1.85
N SER A 181 10.22 -8.03 -0.64
CA SER A 181 10.83 -9.32 -0.30
C SER A 181 10.23 -10.45 -1.13
N ALA A 182 8.90 -10.46 -1.30
CA ALA A 182 8.20 -11.43 -2.15
C ALA A 182 8.59 -11.30 -3.63
N TRP A 183 8.62 -10.08 -4.16
CA TRP A 183 9.08 -9.82 -5.53
C TRP A 183 10.53 -10.28 -5.73
N GLN A 184 11.43 -9.97 -4.80
CA GLN A 184 12.82 -10.41 -4.84
C GLN A 184 12.92 -11.93 -4.85
N GLY A 185 12.20 -12.61 -3.97
CA GLY A 185 12.15 -14.07 -3.93
C GLY A 185 11.68 -14.67 -5.26
N SER A 186 10.63 -14.10 -5.85
CA SER A 186 10.11 -14.52 -7.17
C SER A 186 11.12 -14.29 -8.31
N ALA A 187 11.98 -13.29 -8.18
CA ALA A 187 13.01 -12.94 -9.15
C ALA A 187 14.34 -13.67 -8.93
N GLY A 188 14.42 -14.59 -7.96
CA GLY A 188 15.65 -15.32 -7.61
C GLY A 188 16.69 -14.46 -6.90
N LEU A 189 16.27 -13.35 -6.29
CA LEU A 189 17.13 -12.40 -5.58
C LEU A 189 17.09 -12.63 -4.06
N PRO A 190 18.11 -12.18 -3.31
CA PRO A 190 18.03 -12.09 -1.86
C PRO A 190 16.81 -11.27 -1.43
N ALA A 191 15.91 -11.89 -0.67
CA ALA A 191 14.61 -11.33 -0.26
C ALA A 191 14.73 -10.34 0.91
N THR A 192 15.58 -9.32 0.78
CA THR A 192 15.92 -8.38 1.85
C THR A 192 14.82 -7.37 2.18
N GLY A 193 13.87 -7.14 1.27
CA GLY A 193 12.85 -6.10 1.40
C GLY A 193 13.38 -4.66 1.21
N TYR A 194 14.64 -4.50 0.81
CA TYR A 194 15.27 -3.23 0.44
C TYR A 194 15.56 -3.21 -1.06
N LEU A 195 15.58 -2.03 -1.68
CA LEU A 195 15.76 -1.91 -3.12
C LEU A 195 17.14 -1.30 -3.47
N SER A 196 17.88 -1.93 -4.38
CA SER A 196 19.06 -1.33 -5.02
C SER A 196 18.69 -0.64 -6.35
N ALA A 197 19.62 0.12 -6.93
CA ALA A 197 19.39 0.80 -8.22
C ALA A 197 19.08 -0.19 -9.36
N ASP A 198 19.81 -1.30 -9.43
CA ASP A 198 19.61 -2.34 -10.45
C ASP A 198 18.29 -3.08 -10.25
N GLN A 199 17.95 -3.39 -8.99
CA GLN A 199 16.66 -3.99 -8.66
C GLN A 199 15.49 -3.07 -9.01
N ARG A 200 15.61 -1.76 -8.75
CA ARG A 200 14.61 -0.77 -9.17
C ARG A 200 14.43 -0.77 -10.68
N ALA A 201 15.53 -0.80 -11.44
CA ALA A 201 15.48 -0.84 -12.90
C ALA A 201 14.85 -2.15 -13.42
N ALA A 202 15.16 -3.29 -12.80
CA ALA A 202 14.56 -4.58 -13.14
C ALA A 202 13.05 -4.60 -12.87
N LEU A 203 12.63 -4.18 -11.66
CA LEU A 203 11.22 -4.05 -11.29
C LEU A 203 10.46 -3.14 -12.27
N GLN A 204 11.07 -2.01 -12.64
CA GLN A 204 10.50 -1.09 -13.61
C GLN A 204 10.24 -1.76 -14.96
N ARG A 205 11.25 -2.41 -15.54
CA ARG A 205 11.11 -3.12 -16.82
C ARG A 205 10.03 -4.21 -16.78
N GLN A 206 9.94 -4.95 -15.68
CA GLN A 206 8.95 -6.02 -15.51
C GLN A 206 7.51 -5.47 -15.42
N SER A 207 7.34 -4.30 -14.78
CA SER A 207 6.01 -3.75 -14.48
C SER A 207 5.51 -2.71 -15.48
N ASP A 208 6.34 -2.15 -16.36
CA ASP A 208 5.97 -1.04 -17.25
C ASP A 208 4.69 -1.27 -18.07
N PRO A 209 4.50 -2.42 -18.75
CA PRO A 209 3.27 -2.67 -19.51
C PRO A 209 2.03 -2.74 -18.61
N ALA A 210 2.12 -3.48 -17.50
CA ALA A 210 1.02 -3.68 -16.56
C ALA A 210 0.64 -2.38 -15.85
N LEU A 211 1.64 -1.59 -15.42
CA LEU A 211 1.43 -0.28 -14.81
C LEU A 211 0.76 0.68 -15.79
N THR A 212 1.19 0.69 -17.06
CA THR A 212 0.60 1.54 -18.10
C THR A 212 -0.88 1.23 -18.30
N ALA A 213 -1.24 -0.06 -18.37
CA ALA A 213 -2.63 -0.48 -18.48
C ALA A 213 -3.43 -0.13 -17.21
N TRP A 214 -2.87 -0.38 -16.03
CA TRP A 214 -3.50 -0.10 -14.74
C TRP A 214 -3.85 1.39 -14.57
N LEU A 215 -2.98 2.29 -15.03
CA LEU A 215 -3.17 3.75 -14.97
C LEU A 215 -4.24 4.29 -15.93
N GLN A 216 -4.70 3.53 -16.92
CA GLN A 216 -5.81 3.96 -17.80
C GLN A 216 -7.15 4.02 -17.05
N THR A 217 -7.25 3.33 -15.91
CA THR A 217 -8.43 3.39 -15.05
C THR A 217 -8.40 4.69 -14.23
N PRO A 218 -9.39 5.58 -14.33
CA PRO A 218 -9.39 6.85 -13.61
C PRO A 218 -9.26 6.70 -12.08
N GLU A 219 -9.85 5.66 -11.50
CA GLU A 219 -9.76 5.34 -10.08
C GLU A 219 -8.31 5.07 -9.66
N ASN A 220 -7.57 4.30 -10.45
CA ASN A 220 -6.17 3.97 -10.20
C ASN A 220 -5.26 5.18 -10.38
N ALA A 221 -5.51 5.99 -11.42
CA ALA A 221 -4.78 7.24 -11.63
C ALA A 221 -4.95 8.22 -10.45
N ARG A 222 -6.13 8.22 -9.78
CA ARG A 222 -6.34 9.03 -8.57
C ARG A 222 -5.48 8.57 -7.40
N LEU A 223 -5.16 7.28 -7.27
CA LEU A 223 -4.27 6.77 -6.20
C LEU A 223 -2.81 7.27 -6.34
N MET A 224 -2.40 7.59 -7.57
CA MET A 224 -1.12 8.21 -7.87
C MET A 224 -1.10 9.72 -7.56
N THR A 225 -2.27 10.33 -7.43
CA THR A 225 -2.37 11.72 -6.98
C THR A 225 -2.22 11.74 -5.46
N PRO A 226 -1.27 12.51 -4.90
CA PRO A 226 -1.12 12.56 -3.46
C PRO A 226 -2.38 13.21 -2.87
N PRO A 227 -2.81 12.82 -1.66
CA PRO A 227 -3.93 13.49 -1.00
C PRO A 227 -3.66 15.01 -0.93
N PRO A 228 -4.70 15.86 -0.86
CA PRO A 228 -4.49 17.30 -0.74
C PRO A 228 -3.63 17.60 0.49
N PRO A 229 -2.69 18.58 0.42
CA PRO A 229 -1.86 18.92 1.56
C PRO A 229 -2.71 19.24 2.79
N ILE A 230 -2.25 18.77 3.96
CA ILE A 230 -2.92 19.05 5.23
C ILE A 230 -3.02 20.57 5.39
N ALA A 231 -4.25 21.06 5.53
CA ALA A 231 -4.52 22.46 5.78
C ALA A 231 -3.88 22.89 7.11
N LEU A 232 -3.05 23.93 7.07
CA LEU A 232 -2.39 24.45 8.26
C LEU A 232 -3.24 25.57 8.86
N GLY A 233 -3.49 25.47 10.15
CA GLY A 233 -4.34 26.41 10.88
C GLY A 233 -4.39 26.08 12.37
N PRO A 234 -5.20 26.82 13.15
CA PRO A 234 -5.19 26.76 14.60
C PRO A 234 -5.36 25.34 15.16
N GLY A 235 -6.34 24.57 14.66
CA GLY A 235 -6.58 23.21 15.15
C GLY A 235 -5.45 22.23 14.82
N ASN A 236 -4.98 22.24 13.56
CA ASN A 236 -3.92 21.32 13.14
C ASN A 236 -2.55 21.68 13.74
N MET A 237 -2.26 22.96 13.96
CA MET A 237 -0.97 23.41 14.50
C MET A 237 -0.89 23.34 16.03
N THR A 238 -2.00 23.59 16.73
CA THR A 238 -2.05 23.60 18.20
C THR A 238 -1.87 22.20 18.78
N GLY A 239 -1.14 22.10 19.88
CA GLY A 239 -0.88 20.86 20.59
C GLY A 239 0.60 20.63 20.84
N THR A 240 0.95 19.41 21.25
CA THR A 240 2.34 19.05 21.58
C THR A 240 3.09 18.65 20.32
N TRP A 241 4.25 19.25 20.11
CA TRP A 241 5.20 18.87 19.09
C TRP A 241 6.46 18.34 19.75
N ARG A 242 6.95 17.19 19.29
CA ARG A 242 8.24 16.66 19.69
C ARG A 242 9.28 17.06 18.67
N PHE A 243 10.44 17.49 19.11
CA PHE A 243 11.53 17.89 18.23
C PHE A 243 12.83 17.16 18.55
N THR A 244 13.68 17.08 17.53
CA THR A 244 15.07 16.63 17.60
C THR A 244 15.93 17.66 16.86
N SER A 245 16.97 18.15 17.50
CA SER A 245 18.00 19.00 16.89
C SER A 245 19.33 18.25 16.88
N ASN A 246 19.96 18.17 15.71
CA ASN A 246 21.26 17.55 15.50
C ASN A 246 22.27 18.66 15.18
N CYS A 247 23.13 18.95 16.15
CA CYS A 247 24.16 19.97 16.08
C CYS A 247 25.53 19.35 15.78
N GLY A 248 26.44 20.15 15.22
CA GLY A 248 27.85 19.76 15.12
C GLY A 248 28.17 18.70 14.05
N ALA A 249 27.41 18.64 12.96
CA ALA A 249 27.70 17.72 11.84
C ALA A 249 29.14 17.83 11.29
N ASN A 250 29.79 19.00 11.47
CA ASN A 250 31.18 19.28 11.08
C ASN A 250 32.07 19.67 12.28
N SER A 251 31.70 19.28 13.51
CA SER A 251 32.44 19.64 14.73
C SER A 251 33.44 18.56 15.13
N ARG A 252 34.65 18.96 15.53
CA ARG A 252 35.66 18.06 16.14
C ARG A 252 35.22 17.49 17.50
N LEU A 253 34.21 18.11 18.13
CA LEU A 253 33.68 17.71 19.43
C LEU A 253 32.51 16.70 19.33
N GLY A 254 32.23 16.20 18.12
CA GLY A 254 31.18 15.21 17.88
C GLY A 254 29.79 15.81 17.57
N ARG A 255 28.86 14.94 17.17
CA ARG A 255 27.46 15.29 16.88
C ARG A 255 26.66 15.30 18.17
N LEU A 256 26.02 16.42 18.48
CA LEU A 256 25.14 16.54 19.64
C LEU A 256 23.68 16.39 19.19
N LYS A 257 22.98 15.41 19.77
CA LYS A 257 21.55 15.20 19.57
C LYS A 257 20.78 15.74 20.78
N ILE A 258 19.97 16.76 20.54
CA ILE A 258 19.08 17.36 21.54
C ILE A 258 17.66 16.97 21.19
N THR A 259 16.87 16.51 22.16
CA THR A 259 15.45 16.21 21.95
C THR A 259 14.61 17.05 22.87
N GLY A 260 13.33 17.20 22.57
CA GLY A 260 12.44 17.96 23.44
C GLY A 260 11.00 17.99 22.94
N ALA A 261 10.21 18.79 23.62
CA ALA A 261 8.83 19.05 23.26
C ALA A 261 8.51 20.54 23.39
N LEU A 262 7.59 20.99 22.55
CA LEU A 262 7.00 22.32 22.61
C LEU A 262 5.48 22.19 22.57
N THR A 263 4.77 22.97 23.38
CA THR A 263 3.31 23.06 23.33
C THR A 263 2.95 24.27 22.50
N VAL A 264 2.48 24.05 21.27
CA VAL A 264 2.04 25.11 20.37
C VAL A 264 0.64 25.56 20.73
N ARG A 265 0.46 26.87 20.86
CA ARG A 265 -0.82 27.56 20.91
C ARG A 265 -0.91 28.57 19.77
N HIS A 266 -2.12 28.85 19.31
CA HIS A 266 -2.41 29.86 18.30
C HIS A 266 -2.68 31.21 18.97
N ASP A 267 -2.02 32.26 18.49
CA ASP A 267 -2.09 33.62 19.07
C ASP A 267 -2.84 34.61 18.15
N GLY A 268 -3.62 34.10 17.20
CA GLY A 268 -4.29 34.90 16.18
C GLY A 268 -3.45 35.12 14.91
N GLY A 269 -4.15 35.25 13.77
CA GLY A 269 -3.51 35.37 12.46
C GLY A 269 -2.60 34.17 12.16
N ASN A 270 -1.36 34.44 11.79
CA ASN A 270 -0.34 33.43 11.51
C ASN A 270 0.62 33.16 12.69
N ARG A 271 0.34 33.69 13.88
CA ARG A 271 1.26 33.63 15.03
C ARG A 271 0.97 32.45 15.95
N TYR A 272 2.04 31.86 16.47
CA TYR A 272 2.01 30.74 17.37
C TYR A 272 3.05 30.89 18.47
N SER A 273 2.75 30.41 19.68
CA SER A 273 3.67 30.46 20.80
C SER A 273 3.41 29.35 21.81
N GLY A 274 4.34 29.19 22.76
CA GLY A 274 4.11 28.39 23.95
C GLY A 274 5.39 27.89 24.62
N PRO A 275 5.25 27.08 25.68
CA PRO A 275 6.39 26.56 26.40
C PRO A 275 7.14 25.52 25.57
N ALA A 276 8.46 25.49 25.74
CA ALA A 276 9.36 24.49 25.20
C ALA A 276 10.19 23.89 26.34
N ARG A 277 10.53 22.61 26.23
CA ARG A 277 11.44 21.91 27.13
C ARG A 277 12.35 21.01 26.31
N GLN A 278 13.63 20.97 26.67
CA GLN A 278 14.59 20.05 26.06
C GLN A 278 15.13 19.02 27.06
N SER A 279 15.74 17.96 26.52
CA SER A 279 16.28 16.81 27.26
C SER A 279 17.42 17.16 28.22
N GLN A 280 18.06 18.31 28.03
CA GLN A 280 19.09 18.85 28.93
C GLN A 280 18.52 19.63 30.13
N GLY A 281 17.20 19.58 30.36
CA GLY A 281 16.55 20.21 31.52
C GLY A 281 16.21 21.70 31.35
N PHE A 282 16.61 22.32 30.24
CA PHE A 282 16.29 23.72 29.98
C PHE A 282 14.82 23.88 29.53
N ASN A 283 14.15 24.85 30.13
CA ASN A 283 12.82 25.30 29.74
C ASN A 283 12.95 26.59 28.94
N GLY A 284 12.09 26.77 27.95
CA GLY A 284 12.08 27.95 27.10
C GLY A 284 10.68 28.34 26.67
N ARG A 285 10.60 29.44 25.92
CA ARG A 285 9.37 29.92 25.29
C ARG A 285 9.60 30.02 23.78
N PHE A 286 8.80 29.27 23.04
CA PHE A 286 8.70 29.34 21.59
C PHE A 286 7.77 30.48 21.18
N SER A 287 8.14 31.20 20.12
CA SER A 287 7.28 32.09 19.35
C SER A 287 7.59 31.97 17.85
N GLY A 288 6.59 32.00 16.99
CA GLY A 288 6.80 31.85 15.55
C GLY A 288 5.62 32.30 14.70
N GLN A 289 5.88 32.48 13.41
CA GLN A 289 4.94 32.92 12.39
C GLN A 289 4.91 31.92 11.22
N LEU A 290 3.71 31.56 10.80
CA LEU A 290 3.45 30.62 9.72
C LEU A 290 3.14 31.36 8.41
N ASN A 291 4.01 31.27 7.42
CA ASN A 291 3.80 31.83 6.10
C ASN A 291 3.67 30.69 5.08
N GLY A 292 2.42 30.39 4.69
CA GLY A 292 2.12 29.18 3.93
C GLY A 292 2.46 27.94 4.74
N ARG A 293 3.49 27.19 4.30
CA ARG A 293 4.03 26.03 5.03
C ARG A 293 5.36 26.29 5.72
N GLN A 294 5.86 27.52 5.70
CA GLN A 294 7.12 27.90 6.31
C GLN A 294 6.85 28.45 7.72
N LEU A 295 7.45 27.82 8.73
CA LEU A 295 7.42 28.33 10.10
C LEU A 295 8.78 28.97 10.41
N VAL A 296 8.74 30.25 10.75
CA VAL A 296 9.93 31.02 11.18
C VAL A 296 9.66 31.53 12.58
N GLY A 297 10.64 31.38 13.47
CA GLY A 297 10.44 31.77 14.86
C GLY A 297 11.72 31.73 15.68
N GLU A 298 11.54 31.80 16.97
CA GLU A 298 12.61 31.67 17.95
C GLU A 298 12.16 30.86 19.16
N ILE A 299 13.15 30.33 19.89
CA ILE A 299 12.97 29.78 21.22
C ILE A 299 13.90 30.55 22.15
N ASN A 300 13.32 31.17 23.17
CA ASN A 300 14.06 31.81 24.26
C ASN A 300 14.20 30.82 25.42
N TRP A 301 15.41 30.33 25.65
CA TRP A 301 15.76 29.35 26.68
C TRP A 301 16.12 29.97 28.03
N GLY A 302 15.87 31.28 28.20
CA GLY A 302 16.24 32.03 29.39
C GLY A 302 17.67 32.56 29.36
N LEU A 303 18.10 33.16 30.47
CA LEU A 303 19.35 33.91 30.58
C LEU A 303 20.62 33.09 30.32
N LEU A 304 20.61 31.78 30.65
CA LEU A 304 21.81 30.93 30.58
C LEU A 304 22.11 30.43 29.16
N VAL A 305 21.09 30.17 28.35
CA VAL A 305 21.22 29.56 27.02
C VAL A 305 20.90 30.56 25.90
N GLY A 306 20.15 31.61 26.20
CA GLY A 306 19.84 32.67 25.24
C GLY A 306 18.73 32.29 24.26
N ARG A 307 18.74 32.93 23.08
CA ARG A 307 17.73 32.76 22.04
C ARG A 307 18.29 31.95 20.88
N THR A 308 17.45 31.09 20.32
CA THR A 308 17.72 30.33 19.09
C THR A 308 16.66 30.66 18.08
N THR A 309 17.04 31.26 16.94
CA THR A 309 16.10 31.48 15.83
C THR A 309 16.10 30.27 14.91
N PHE A 310 14.97 30.00 14.27
CA PHE A 310 14.85 28.87 13.37
C PHE A 310 13.96 29.18 12.17
N ARG A 311 14.18 28.40 11.11
CA ARG A 311 13.36 28.39 9.91
C ARG A 311 13.19 26.95 9.46
N GLY A 312 11.94 26.54 9.32
CA GLY A 312 11.61 25.21 8.80
C GLY A 312 10.39 25.21 7.87
N ARG A 313 10.22 24.11 7.16
CA ARG A 313 9.05 23.85 6.30
C ARG A 313 8.26 22.67 6.85
N ILE A 314 6.93 22.80 6.84
CA ILE A 314 6.00 21.75 7.24
C ILE A 314 5.69 20.90 6.00
N ALA A 315 5.89 19.59 6.11
CA ALA A 315 5.65 18.62 5.04
C ALA A 315 4.17 18.61 4.61
N ASP A 316 3.87 18.43 3.33
CA ASP A 316 2.51 18.55 2.79
C ASP A 316 1.52 17.58 3.43
N GLN A 317 1.91 16.31 3.58
CA GLN A 317 1.04 15.21 4.00
C GLN A 317 1.19 14.80 5.47
N ARG A 318 1.89 15.60 6.29
CA ARG A 318 2.04 15.34 7.71
C ARG A 318 2.35 16.60 8.48
N LEU A 319 1.94 16.65 9.74
CA LEU A 319 2.30 17.71 10.67
C LEU A 319 3.73 17.47 11.19
N ALA A 320 4.69 17.54 10.28
CA ALA A 320 6.11 17.45 10.56
C ALA A 320 6.84 18.63 9.95
N LEU A 321 7.67 19.27 10.75
CA LEU A 321 8.47 20.44 10.43
C LEU A 321 9.94 20.03 10.38
N SER A 322 10.68 20.50 9.39
CA SER A 322 12.14 20.32 9.37
C SER A 322 12.84 21.56 8.84
N GLY A 323 14.06 21.81 9.32
CA GLY A 323 14.79 23.01 8.95
C GLY A 323 16.14 23.14 9.63
N ARG A 324 16.62 24.39 9.72
CA ARG A 324 17.84 24.74 10.46
C ARG A 324 17.62 25.90 11.41
N ASP A 325 18.40 25.92 12.47
CA ASP A 325 18.46 27.00 13.44
C ASP A 325 19.67 27.92 13.26
N SER A 326 19.73 29.00 14.04
CA SER A 326 20.83 29.98 14.07
C SER A 326 22.18 29.38 14.42
N ASN A 327 22.20 28.23 15.09
CA ASN A 327 23.40 27.51 15.48
C ASN A 327 23.85 26.51 14.38
N ARG A 328 23.20 26.56 13.20
CA ARG A 328 23.40 25.65 12.07
C ARG A 328 23.07 24.19 12.39
N CYS A 329 22.28 23.93 13.44
CA CYS A 329 21.80 22.59 13.73
C CYS A 329 20.64 22.25 12.79
N ALA A 330 20.62 21.02 12.28
CA ALA A 330 19.49 20.50 11.53
C ALA A 330 18.46 19.98 12.52
N PHE A 331 17.22 20.43 12.41
CA PHE A 331 16.15 20.00 13.30
C PHE A 331 14.99 19.38 12.53
N SER A 332 14.29 18.47 13.22
CA SER A 332 13.00 17.94 12.82
C SER A 332 12.05 18.00 14.02
N ALA A 333 10.77 18.23 13.74
CA ALA A 333 9.71 18.19 14.72
C ALA A 333 8.45 17.56 14.14
N TYR A 334 7.64 16.91 14.96
CA TYR A 334 6.37 16.33 14.56
C TYR A 334 5.32 16.57 15.64
N LYS A 335 4.07 16.79 15.23
CA LYS A 335 2.94 16.85 16.14
C LYS A 335 2.69 15.46 16.74
N ALA A 336 2.65 15.37 18.06
CA ALA A 336 2.19 14.16 18.73
C ALA A 336 0.70 13.99 18.48
N GLY A 337 0.30 12.77 18.07
CA GLY A 337 -1.11 12.37 17.95
C GLY A 337 -1.83 12.41 19.28
#